data_AF-A0A392RAI7-F1
#
_entry.id   AF-A0A392RAI7-F1
#
_cell.length_a   1.000
_cell.length_b   1.000
_cell.length_c   1.000
_cell.angle_alpha   90.00
_cell.angle_beta   90.00
_cell.angle_gamma   90.00
#
_symmetry.space_group_name_H-M   'P 1'
#
loop_
_entity.id
_entity.type
_entity.pdbx_description
1 polymer ?
#
loop_
_entity_poly.entity_id
_entity_poly.type
_entity_poly.pdbx_seq_one_letter_code
_entity_poly.pdbx_strand_id
1 'polypeptide(L)' 'QAVVKKYDILFIADEVICAFGRLGAMFGCDKYNIKPDLVSLAKALSSAYMPIGAVLVSPEISE' A
#
# COMPACT_ATOMS: atom_id res chain seq x y z
N GLN A 1 -11.24 7.88 -4.66
CA GLN A 1 -11.74 6.68 -3.96
C GLN A 1 -13.26 6.70 -3.71
N ALA A 2 -14.01 7.71 -4.19
CA ALA A 2 -15.45 7.82 -3.92
C ALA A 2 -16.29 6.64 -4.45
N VAL A 3 -15.95 6.10 -5.62
CA VAL A 3 -16.70 5.00 -6.26
C VAL A 3 -16.62 3.73 -5.41
N VAL A 4 -15.42 3.26 -5.09
CA VAL A 4 -15.23 2.04 -4.30
C VAL A 4 -15.88 2.14 -2.91
N LYS A 5 -15.79 3.32 -2.27
CA LYS A 5 -16.46 3.60 -0.99
C LYS A 5 -17.98 3.54 -1.07
N LYS A 6 -18.58 3.98 -2.19
CA LYS A 6 -20.03 3.95 -2.40
C LYS A 6 -20.57 2.52 -2.49
N TYR A 7 -19.77 1.58 -3.00
CA TYR A 7 -20.18 0.21 -3.28
C TYR A 7 -19.59 -0.80 -2.29
N ASP A 8 -19.00 -0.33 -1.18
CA ASP A 8 -18.38 -1.18 -0.17
C ASP A 8 -17.33 -2.14 -0.77
N ILE A 9 -16.51 -1.61 -1.68
CA ILE A 9 -15.44 -2.34 -2.34
C ILE A 9 -14.11 -1.97 -1.69
N LEU A 10 -13.36 -2.98 -1.25
CA LEU A 10 -12.02 -2.80 -0.70
C LEU A 10 -11.05 -2.21 -1.74
N PHE A 11 -10.20 -1.31 -1.30
CA PHE A 11 -9.18 -0.66 -2.09
C PHE A 11 -7.78 -1.12 -1.64
N ILE A 12 -7.11 -1.88 -2.49
CA ILE A 12 -5.74 -2.36 -2.26
C ILE A 12 -4.77 -1.46 -3.03
N ALA A 13 -3.80 -0.86 -2.33
CA ALA A 13 -2.69 -0.18 -2.98
C ALA A 13 -1.53 -1.15 -3.21
N ASP A 14 -1.15 -1.36 -4.48
CA ASP A 14 0.08 -2.07 -4.80
C ASP A 14 1.27 -1.11 -4.73
N GLU A 15 1.98 -1.20 -3.61
CA GLU A 15 3.13 -0.34 -3.29
C GLU A 15 4.46 -1.08 -3.48
N VAL A 16 4.46 -2.24 -4.14
CA VAL A 16 5.67 -3.05 -4.35
C VAL A 16 6.79 -2.24 -5.01
N ILE A 17 6.47 -1.31 -5.91
CA ILE A 17 7.46 -0.40 -6.54
C ILE A 17 7.48 0.97 -5.86
N CYS A 18 6.31 1.50 -5.50
CA CYS A 18 6.13 2.91 -5.19
C CYS A 18 6.55 3.29 -3.77
N ALA A 19 6.55 2.34 -2.83
CA ALA A 19 6.96 2.57 -1.45
C ALA A 19 8.47 2.74 -1.29
N PHE A 20 8.86 3.11 -0.06
CA PHE A 20 10.24 3.27 0.39
C PHE A 20 11.01 4.34 -0.41
N GLY A 21 10.36 5.48 -0.65
CA GLY A 21 11.02 6.66 -1.21
C GLY A 21 11.09 6.71 -2.74
N ARG A 22 10.64 5.68 -3.47
CA ARG A 22 10.72 5.63 -4.94
C ARG A 22 10.12 6.88 -5.61
N LEU A 23 9.02 7.39 -5.07
CA LEU A 23 8.32 8.54 -5.62
C LEU A 23 8.66 9.87 -4.91
N GLY A 24 9.67 9.88 -4.03
CA GLY A 24 9.99 11.02 -3.16
C GLY A 24 9.09 11.18 -1.94
N ALA A 25 8.31 10.14 -1.61
CA ALA A 25 7.49 10.03 -0.41
C ALA A 25 7.64 8.61 0.17
N MET A 26 7.27 8.39 1.44
CA MET A 26 7.40 7.07 2.07
C MET A 26 6.57 6.01 1.35
N PHE A 27 5.31 6.32 1.03
CA PHE A 27 4.45 5.52 0.15
C PHE A 27 3.93 6.36 -1.03
N GLY A 28 3.59 5.71 -2.15
CA GLY A 28 2.82 6.36 -3.21
C GLY A 28 1.48 6.88 -2.73
N CYS A 29 0.87 6.20 -1.76
CA CYS A 29 -0.36 6.60 -1.09
C CYS A 29 -0.24 7.97 -0.43
N ASP A 30 0.88 8.25 0.24
CA ASP A 30 1.13 9.56 0.85
C ASP A 30 1.17 10.67 -0.22
N LYS A 31 1.88 10.40 -1.32
CA LYS A 31 2.04 11.36 -2.42
C LYS A 31 0.73 11.70 -3.11
N TYR A 32 -0.16 10.72 -3.27
CA TYR A 32 -1.43 10.89 -3.98
C TYR A 32 -2.65 11.01 -3.07
N ASN A 33 -2.44 11.11 -1.75
CA ASN A 33 -3.49 11.16 -0.73
C ASN A 33 -4.52 10.02 -0.89
N ILE A 34 -4.01 8.80 -1.08
CA ILE A 34 -4.80 7.56 -1.19
C ILE A 34 -4.91 6.95 0.20
N LYS A 35 -6.11 6.50 0.57
CA LYS A 35 -6.39 5.81 1.84
C LYS A 35 -6.80 4.35 1.58
N PRO A 36 -5.84 3.42 1.42
CA PRO A 36 -6.16 2.03 1.11
C PRO A 36 -6.60 1.25 2.36
N ASP A 37 -7.34 0.17 2.14
CA ASP A 37 -7.72 -0.80 3.18
C ASP A 37 -6.61 -1.85 3.39
N LEU A 38 -5.88 -2.19 2.31
CA LEU A 38 -4.69 -3.04 2.35
C LEU A 38 -3.57 -2.49 1.46
N VAL A 39 -2.32 -2.83 1.79
CA VAL A 39 -1.15 -2.43 1.00
C VAL A 39 -0.22 -3.63 0.76
N SER A 40 0.18 -3.88 -0.49
CA SER A 40 1.19 -4.90 -0.81
C SER A 40 2.60 -4.30 -0.90
N LEU A 41 3.58 -4.98 -0.31
CA LEU A 41 4.99 -4.54 -0.24
C LEU A 41 5.94 -5.67 -0.60
N ALA A 42 7.04 -5.33 -1.29
CA ALA A 42 8.21 -6.17 -1.52
C ALA A 42 9.37 -5.28 -2.02
N LYS A 43 10.24 -5.78 -2.91
CA LYS A 43 11.33 -5.04 -3.58
C LYS A 43 12.17 -4.20 -2.62
N ALA A 44 11.89 -2.89 -2.55
CA ALA A 44 12.64 -1.95 -1.72
C ALA A 44 12.46 -2.19 -0.22
N LEU A 45 11.46 -3.00 0.19
CA LEU A 45 11.27 -3.48 1.56
C LEU A 45 12.55 -4.09 2.17
N SER A 46 13.30 -4.86 1.38
CA SER A 46 14.63 -5.37 1.75
C SER A 46 15.74 -4.80 0.87
N SER A 47 15.44 -3.82 0.02
CA SER A 47 16.32 -3.38 -1.07
C SER A 47 16.88 -4.55 -1.90
N ALA A 48 16.07 -5.60 -2.10
CA ALA A 48 16.43 -6.86 -2.76
C ALA A 48 17.55 -7.68 -2.09
N TYR A 49 17.99 -7.36 -0.86
CA TYR A 49 18.98 -8.16 -0.13
C TYR A 49 18.42 -9.50 0.36
N MET A 50 17.10 -9.62 0.50
CA MET A 50 16.42 -10.83 0.94
C MET A 50 15.07 -10.95 0.23
N PRO A 51 14.65 -12.16 -0.20
CA PRO A 51 13.29 -12.37 -0.70
C PRO A 51 12.29 -12.21 0.45
N ILE A 52 11.58 -11.08 0.45
CA ILE A 52 10.54 -10.78 1.44
C ILE A 52 9.41 -9.98 0.79
N GLY A 53 8.19 -10.27 1.23
CA GLY A 53 7.01 -9.48 0.96
C GLY A 53 6.20 -9.30 2.23
N ALA A 54 5.31 -8.32 2.23
CA ALA A 54 4.39 -8.06 3.32
C ALA A 54 3.06 -7.54 2.78
N VAL A 55 2.00 -7.76 3.57
CA VAL A 55 0.70 -7.10 3.39
C VAL A 55 0.43 -6.30 4.66
N LEU A 56 0.22 -5.00 4.50
CA LEU A 56 -0.32 -4.17 5.58
C LEU A 56 -1.85 -4.26 5.51
N VAL A 57 -2.49 -4.42 6.66
CA VAL A 57 -3.94 -4.55 6.80
C VAL A 57 -4.40 -3.44 7.75
N SER A 58 -5.45 -2.70 7.39
CA SER A 58 -5.99 -1.68 8.28
C SER A 58 -6.68 -2.33 9.49
N PRO A 59 -6.75 -1.63 10.64
CA PRO A 59 -7.44 -2.14 11.83
C PRO A 59 -8.88 -2.59 11.54
N GLU A 60 -9.60 -1.81 10.72
CA GLU A 60 -11.00 -2.07 10.35
C GLU A 60 -11.21 -3.38 9.58
N ILE A 61 -10.17 -3.89 8.91
CA ILE A 61 -10.21 -5.17 8.19
C ILE A 61 -9.64 -6.32 9.04
N SER A 62 -8.79 -6.02 10.02
CA SER A 62 -8.16 -7.03 10.87
C SER A 62 -8.98 -7.46 12.09
N GLU A 63 -9.93 -6.62 12.52
CA GLU A 63 -10.91 -6.92 13.58
C GLU A 63 -12.07 -7.77 13.07
#